data_AF-G2E8S7-F1
#
_entry.id   AF-G2E8S7-F1
#
_cell.length_a   1.000
_cell.length_b   1.000
_cell.length_c   1.000
_cell.angle_alpha   90.00
_cell.angle_beta   90.00
_cell.angle_gamma   90.00
#
_symmetry.space_group_name_H-M   'P 1'
#
loop_
_entity.id
_entity.type
_entity.pdbx_description
1 polymer ?
#
loop_
_entity_poly.entity_id
_entity_poly.type
_entity_poly.pdbx_seq_one_letter_code
_entity_poly.pdbx_strand_id
1 'polypeptide(L)'
;MTTTDTFSEYYLAAEIANTTEGMNIAVDDADWARFTNASREELCTLLLDLATRVDLAKLRKTTRRPKKPRTPKTQYKGKIHVSTAKVLAGT
;
A
#
# COMPACT_ATOMS: atom_id res chain seq x y z
N MET A 1 12.31 -9.74 -18.03
CA MET A 1 11.19 -9.78 -17.06
C MET A 1 10.97 -8.34 -16.61
N THR A 2 9.94 -7.66 -17.10
CA THR A 2 9.71 -6.23 -16.79
C THR A 2 9.20 -6.10 -15.37
N THR A 3 10.01 -5.48 -14.50
CA THR A 3 9.83 -5.36 -13.05
C THR A 3 8.48 -4.78 -12.60
N THR A 4 7.76 -4.11 -13.50
CA THR A 4 6.49 -3.40 -13.26
C THR A 4 5.32 -4.29 -12.85
N ASP A 5 5.35 -5.59 -13.15
CA ASP A 5 4.20 -6.45 -12.85
C ASP A 5 4.04 -6.72 -11.34
N THR A 6 5.15 -6.68 -10.58
CA THR A 6 5.19 -7.09 -9.16
C THR A 6 4.93 -5.95 -8.17
N PHE A 7 5.22 -4.70 -8.55
CA PHE A 7 5.16 -3.55 -7.65
C PHE A 7 3.89 -2.73 -7.84
N SER A 8 3.35 -2.19 -6.75
CA SER A 8 2.21 -1.29 -6.80
C SER A 8 2.70 0.15 -6.89
N GLU A 9 2.40 0.83 -8.01
CA GLU A 9 2.67 2.27 -8.17
C GLU A 9 2.03 3.10 -7.05
N TYR A 10 0.85 2.68 -6.56
CA TYR A 10 0.17 3.33 -5.45
C TYR A 10 1.00 3.29 -4.16
N TYR A 11 1.51 2.11 -3.77
CA TYR A 11 2.31 2.01 -2.54
C TYR A 11 3.65 2.73 -2.67
N LEU A 12 4.25 2.76 -3.87
CA LEU A 12 5.46 3.54 -4.12
C LEU A 12 5.21 5.05 -3.94
N ALA A 13 4.14 5.57 -4.55
CA ALA A 13 3.78 6.99 -4.43
C ALA A 13 3.43 7.34 -2.98
N ALA A 14 2.71 6.47 -2.27
CA ALA A 14 2.38 6.66 -0.88
C ALA A 14 3.62 6.69 0.03
N GLU A 15 4.58 5.78 -0.19
CA GLU A 15 5.84 5.76 0.57
C GLU A 15 6.63 7.05 0.38
N ILE A 16 6.76 7.52 -0.87
CA ILE A 16 7.45 8.78 -1.19
C ILE A 16 6.75 9.95 -0.50
N ALA A 17 5.43 10.07 -0.66
CA ALA A 17 4.66 11.17 -0.08
C ALA A 17 4.81 11.22 1.46
N ASN A 18 4.72 10.06 2.12
CA ASN A 18 4.82 9.98 3.58
C ASN A 18 6.25 10.23 4.10
N THR A 19 7.26 9.84 3.33
CA THR A 19 8.67 9.87 3.78
C THR A 19 9.36 11.19 3.43
N THR A 20 8.95 11.86 2.36
CA THR A 20 9.61 13.08 1.85
C THR A 20 9.63 14.18 2.90
N GLU A 21 8.53 14.40 3.62
CA GLU A 21 8.48 15.44 4.65
C GLU A 21 9.43 15.14 5.82
N GLY A 22 9.47 13.90 6.29
CA GLY A 22 10.43 13.47 7.31
C GLY A 22 11.88 13.59 6.86
N MET A 23 12.17 13.26 5.59
CA MET A 23 13.52 13.44 5.03
C MET A 23 13.93 14.90 4.95
N ASN A 24 13.03 15.79 4.53
CA ASN A 24 13.31 17.23 4.45
C ASN A 24 13.60 17.85 5.82
N ILE A 25 13.06 17.28 6.90
CA ILE A 25 13.34 17.73 8.27
C ILE A 25 14.67 17.14 8.78
N ALA A 26 14.98 15.90 8.40
CA ALA A 26 16.13 15.16 8.92
C ALA A 26 17.44 15.39 8.15
N VAL A 27 17.36 15.88 6.90
CA VAL A 27 18.50 16.05 6.00
C VAL A 27 18.56 17.50 5.54
N ASP A 28 19.62 18.20 5.92
CA ASP A 28 19.85 19.58 5.50
C ASP A 28 20.31 19.65 4.04
N ASP A 29 20.08 20.79 3.39
CA ASP A 29 20.51 21.06 2.01
C ASP A 29 22.03 20.86 1.80
N ALA A 30 22.84 21.13 2.83
CA ALA A 30 24.29 20.94 2.79
C ALA A 30 24.68 19.47 2.63
N ASP A 31 23.90 18.54 3.16
CA ASP A 31 24.16 17.09 3.04
C ASP A 31 23.92 16.59 1.61
N TRP A 32 23.12 17.32 0.82
CA TRP A 32 22.88 16.99 -0.59
C TRP A 32 24.06 17.38 -1.50
N ALA A 33 24.88 18.35 -1.11
CA ALA A 33 26.01 18.85 -1.92
C ALA A 33 27.09 17.78 -2.19
N ARG A 34 27.21 16.76 -1.34
CA ARG A 34 28.13 15.65 -1.60
C ARG A 34 27.74 14.84 -2.83
N PHE A 35 26.45 14.76 -3.16
CA PHE A 35 25.96 14.01 -4.31
C PHE A 35 26.17 14.77 -5.63
N THR A 36 26.23 16.11 -5.61
CA THR A 36 26.51 16.91 -6.81
C THR A 36 27.98 16.82 -7.23
N ASN A 37 28.87 16.55 -6.28
CA ASN A 37 30.31 16.43 -6.51
C ASN A 37 30.78 14.98 -6.69
N ALA A 38 29.91 14.00 -6.42
CA ALA A 38 30.23 12.59 -6.56
C ALA A 38 30.46 12.22 -8.03
N SER A 39 31.46 11.38 -8.28
CA SER A 39 31.63 10.78 -9.60
C SER A 39 30.47 9.84 -9.92
N ARG A 40 30.27 9.54 -11.21
CA ARG A 40 29.23 8.62 -11.67
C ARG A 40 29.32 7.25 -10.97
N GLU A 41 30.54 6.75 -10.77
CA GLU A 41 30.77 5.44 -10.16
C GLU A 41 30.38 5.44 -8.68
N GLU A 42 30.76 6.47 -7.93
CA GLU A 42 30.39 6.64 -6.52
C GLU A 42 28.89 6.82 -6.33
N LEU A 43 28.24 7.57 -7.24
CA LEU A 43 26.79 7.72 -7.20
C LEU A 43 26.09 6.38 -7.49
N CYS A 44 26.56 5.62 -8.47
CA CYS A 44 26.01 4.30 -8.78
C CYS A 44 26.18 3.31 -7.62
N THR A 45 27.35 3.25 -7.00
CA THR A 45 27.59 2.35 -5.85
C THR A 45 26.70 2.72 -4.67
N LEU A 46 26.54 4.01 -4.40
CA LEU A 46 25.67 4.50 -3.33
C LEU A 46 24.20 4.18 -3.61
N LEU A 47 23.71 4.42 -4.82
CA LEU A 47 22.33 4.09 -5.19
C LEU A 47 22.06 2.57 -5.10
N LEU A 48 23.03 1.74 -5.48
CA LEU A 48 22.93 0.29 -5.32
C LEU A 48 22.91 -0.11 -3.84
N ASP A 49 23.77 0.47 -3.00
CA ASP A 49 23.77 0.20 -1.56
C ASP A 49 22.43 0.59 -0.93
N LEU A 50 21.90 1.78 -1.25
CA LEU A 50 20.58 2.20 -0.79
C LEU A 50 19.48 1.25 -1.27
N ALA A 51 19.53 0.80 -2.53
CA ALA A 51 18.55 -0.13 -3.08
C ALA A 51 18.54 -1.48 -2.32
N THR A 52 19.67 -1.94 -1.77
CA THR A 52 19.70 -3.17 -0.96
C THR A 52 18.97 -3.04 0.37
N ARG A 53 18.81 -1.81 0.87
CA ARG A 53 18.16 -1.53 2.17
C ARG A 53 16.65 -1.31 2.02
N VAL A 54 16.15 -1.20 0.80
CA VAL A 54 14.71 -1.01 0.53
C VAL A 54 13.97 -2.33 0.76
N ASP A 55 12.96 -2.30 1.63
CA ASP A 55 12.06 -3.43 1.82
C ASP A 55 11.05 -3.51 0.67
N LEU A 56 11.46 -4.22 -0.39
CA LEU A 56 10.64 -4.44 -1.57
C LEU A 56 9.33 -5.18 -1.27
N ALA A 57 9.22 -5.93 -0.17
CA ALA A 57 8.01 -6.68 0.15
C ALA A 57 6.83 -5.74 0.46
N LYS A 58 7.09 -4.58 1.06
CA LYS A 58 6.06 -3.56 1.37
C LYS A 58 5.48 -2.90 0.13
N LEU A 59 6.28 -2.80 -0.93
CA LEU A 59 5.91 -2.14 -2.19
C LEU A 59 5.18 -3.08 -3.17
N ARG A 60 5.09 -4.37 -2.85
CA ARG A 60 4.43 -5.36 -3.70
C ARG A 60 2.93 -5.13 -3.73
N LYS A 61 2.31 -5.42 -4.87
CA LYS A 61 0.85 -5.49 -4.97
C LYS A 61 0.34 -6.53 -3.96
N THR A 62 -0.63 -6.13 -3.15
CA THR A 62 -1.31 -7.08 -2.26
C THR A 62 -2.07 -8.10 -3.11
N THR A 63 -1.67 -9.37 -3.04
CA THR A 63 -2.41 -10.45 -3.71
C THR A 63 -3.79 -10.57 -3.11
N ARG A 64 -4.81 -10.22 -3.90
CA ARG A 64 -6.20 -10.34 -3.47
C ARG A 64 -6.53 -11.82 -3.27
N ARG A 65 -6.94 -12.18 -2.05
CA ARG A 65 -7.49 -13.53 -1.81
C ARG A 65 -8.71 -13.74 -2.69
N PRO A 66 -8.98 -14.98 -3.15
CA PRO A 66 -10.22 -15.30 -3.83
C PRO A 66 -11.42 -14.73 -3.05
N LYS A 67 -12.33 -14.08 -3.77
CA LYS A 67 -13.53 -13.51 -3.16
C LYS A 67 -14.25 -14.61 -2.40
N LYS A 68 -14.71 -14.32 -1.17
CA LYS A 68 -15.52 -15.27 -0.39
C LYS A 68 -16.66 -15.79 -1.29
N PRO A 69 -16.87 -17.13 -1.33
CA PRO A 69 -17.97 -17.68 -2.12
C PRO A 69 -19.28 -17.07 -1.65
N ARG A 70 -20.19 -16.86 -2.58
CA ARG A 70 -21.49 -16.27 -2.28
C ARG A 70 -22.24 -17.21 -1.34
N THR A 71 -22.67 -16.73 -0.18
CA THR A 71 -23.53 -17.52 0.71
C THR A 71 -24.78 -17.93 -0.08
N PRO A 72 -25.15 -19.22 -0.10
CA PRO A 72 -26.36 -19.66 -0.79
C PRO A 72 -27.57 -18.92 -0.23
N LYS A 73 -28.49 -18.53 -1.11
CA LYS A 73 -29.74 -17.88 -0.70
C LYS A 73 -30.57 -18.90 0.07
N THR A 74 -30.54 -18.83 1.39
CA THR A 74 -31.54 -19.51 2.21
C THR A 74 -32.83 -18.71 2.06
N GLN A 75 -33.90 -19.32 1.52
CA GLN A 75 -35.24 -18.85 1.86
C GLN A 75 -35.29 -18.76 3.37
N TYR A 76 -35.77 -17.64 3.91
CA TYR A 76 -35.71 -17.27 5.33
C TYR A 76 -36.41 -18.33 6.22
N LYS A 77 -35.77 -19.50 6.42
CA LYS A 77 -36.30 -20.59 7.25
C LYS A 77 -35.97 -20.24 8.71
N GLY A 78 -36.91 -19.53 9.34
CA GLY A 78 -36.92 -19.31 10.79
C GLY A 78 -37.06 -17.85 11.25
N LYS A 79 -36.91 -16.85 10.38
CA LYS A 79 -37.00 -15.43 10.76
C LYS A 79 -37.60 -14.57 9.64
N ILE A 80 -38.90 -14.57 9.43
CA ILE A 80 -39.49 -13.68 8.43
C ILE A 80 -39.11 -12.22 8.77
N HIS A 81 -38.58 -11.47 7.81
CA HIS A 81 -38.30 -10.04 8.00
C HIS A 81 -39.64 -9.32 8.23
N VAL A 82 -39.94 -8.98 9.47
CA VAL A 82 -41.12 -8.20 9.85
C VAL A 82 -40.68 -6.78 10.17
N SER A 83 -41.42 -5.80 9.66
CA SER A 83 -41.20 -4.39 9.99
C SER A 83 -41.53 -4.14 11.45
N THR A 84 -40.80 -3.24 12.10
CA THR A 84 -41.07 -2.81 13.48
C THR A 84 -42.52 -2.34 13.65
N ALA A 85 -43.07 -1.66 12.64
CA ALA A 85 -44.48 -1.28 12.61
C ALA A 85 -45.42 -2.49 12.71
N LYS A 86 -45.14 -3.60 12.02
CA LYS A 86 -45.94 -4.83 12.09
C LYS A 86 -45.82 -5.56 13.43
N VAL A 87 -44.67 -5.42 14.11
CA VAL A 87 -44.47 -5.93 15.48
C VAL A 87 -45.26 -5.08 16.49
N LEU A 88 -45.30 -3.75 16.30
CA LEU A 88 -46.02 -2.82 17.16
C LEU A 88 -47.54 -2.80 16.92
N ALA A 89 -47.98 -3.14 15.71
CA ALA A 89 -49.40 -3.21 15.35
C ALA A 89 -50.13 -4.42 15.95
N GLY A 90 -49.39 -5.37 16.55
CA GLY A 90 -49.95 -6.52 17.25
C GLY A 90 -50.55 -7.58 16.32
N THR A 91 -50.30 -8.84 16.65
CA THR A 91 -51.22 -9.95 16.35
C THR A 91 -52.58 -9.72 16.98
#